data_AF-A0A6J7U1D3-F1
#
_entry.id   AF-A0A6J7U1D3-F1
#
_cell.length_a   1.000
_cell.length_b   1.000
_cell.length_c   1.000
_cell.angle_alpha   90.00
_cell.angle_beta   90.00
_cell.angle_gamma   90.00
#
_symmetry.space_group_name_H-M   'P 1'
#
loop_
_entity.id
_entity.type
_entity.pdbx_description
1 polymer ?
#
loop_
_entity_poly.entity_id
_entity_poly.type
_entity_poly.pdbx_seq_one_letter_code
_entity_poly.pdbx_strand_id
1 'polypeptide(L)' 'MNIPKDVAIIYLVIGPEGGITEEELQMFNGGTSNIIKLGEPVLRSAHAGFAALAAVQTKLGRW' A
#
# COMPACT_ATOMS: atom_id res chain seq x y z
N MET A 1 9.34 -4.41 2.19
CA MET A 1 8.18 -5.14 1.63
C MET A 1 8.69 -6.29 0.78
N ASN A 2 8.31 -7.53 1.11
CA ASN A 2 8.59 -8.69 0.29
C ASN A 2 7.32 -9.00 -0.53
N ILE A 3 7.37 -8.79 -1.84
CA ILE A 3 6.25 -9.10 -2.73
C ILE A 3 6.48 -10.54 -3.23
N PRO A 4 5.56 -11.50 -2.97
CA PRO A 4 5.73 -12.85 -3.48
C PRO A 4 5.82 -12.85 -5.00
N LYS A 5 6.65 -13.74 -5.56
CA LYS A 5 6.94 -13.75 -7.01
C LYS A 5 5.79 -14.31 -7.85
N ASP A 6 4.84 -14.99 -7.21
CA ASP A 6 3.70 -15.71 -7.78
C ASP A 6 2.38 -14.94 -7.64
N VAL A 7 2.41 -13.66 -7.25
CA VAL A 7 1.20 -12.84 -7.16
C VAL A 7 0.75 -12.38 -8.54
N ALA A 8 -0.46 -12.80 -8.95
CA ALA A 8 -1.08 -12.35 -10.19
C ALA A 8 -1.61 -10.90 -10.11
N ILE A 9 -2.11 -10.48 -8.94
CA ILE A 9 -2.78 -9.19 -8.73
C ILE A 9 -2.38 -8.58 -7.38
N ILE A 10 -2.02 -7.30 -7.37
CA ILE A 10 -1.75 -6.52 -6.15
C ILE A 10 -2.85 -5.48 -6.00
N TYR A 11 -3.47 -5.43 -4.82
CA TYR A 11 -4.40 -4.37 -4.45
C TYR A 11 -3.68 -3.31 -3.61
N LEU A 12 -3.88 -2.04 -3.97
CA LEU A 12 -3.41 -0.89 -3.21
C LEU A 12 -4.62 -0.22 -2.57
N VAL A 13 -4.69 -0.25 -1.24
CA VAL A 13 -5.76 0.36 -0.47
C VAL A 13 -5.25 1.68 0.11
N ILE A 14 -5.91 2.79 -0.23
CA ILE A 14 -5.55 4.14 0.22
C ILE A 14 -6.70 4.68 1.06
N GLY A 15 -6.38 5.12 2.27
CA GLY A 15 -7.37 5.69 3.18
C GLY A 15 -7.87 7.07 2.75
N PRO A 16 -9.03 7.49 3.26
CA PRO A 16 -9.52 8.86 3.11
C PRO A 16 -8.64 9.86 3.87
N GLU A 17 -8.95 11.14 3.75
CA GLU A 17 -8.21 12.23 4.42
C GLU A 17 -8.19 12.08 5.96
N GLY A 18 -9.23 11.46 6.52
CA GLY A 18 -9.33 11.13 7.94
C GLY A 18 -8.49 9.93 8.39
N GLY A 19 -7.83 9.23 7.47
CA GLY A 19 -7.07 8.01 7.74
C GLY A 19 -7.94 6.75 7.76
N ILE A 20 -7.30 5.61 8.05
CA ILE A 20 -7.92 4.31 8.27
C ILE A 20 -7.84 4.05 9.77
N THR A 21 -8.92 3.61 10.42
CA THR A 21 -8.88 3.37 11.86
C THR A 21 -8.07 2.11 12.19
N GLU A 22 -7.67 1.97 13.45
CA GLU A 22 -6.95 0.77 13.88
C GLU A 22 -7.82 -0.48 13.68
N GLU A 23 -9.12 -0.41 13.98
CA GLU A 23 -10.05 -1.52 13.78
C GLU A 23 -10.14 -1.94 12.30
N GLU A 24 -10.19 -0.98 11.38
CA GLU A 24 -10.18 -1.23 9.94
C GLU A 24 -8.84 -1.81 9.48
N LEU A 25 -7.70 -1.34 10.03
CA LEU A 25 -6.38 -1.91 9.75
C LEU A 25 -6.27 -3.36 10.24
N GLN A 26 -6.84 -3.68 11.40
CA GLN A 26 -6.86 -5.04 11.93
C GLN A 26 -7.61 -6.01 11.01
N MET A 27 -8.58 -5.55 10.22
CA MET A 27 -9.25 -6.39 9.21
C MET A 27 -8.28 -6.88 8.13
N PHE A 28 -7.18 -6.16 7.89
CA PHE A 28 -6.15 -6.55 6.93
C PHE A 28 -5.07 -7.47 7.53
N ASN A 29 -5.03 -7.70 8.85
CA ASN A 29 -4.02 -8.54 9.49
C ASN A 29 -4.12 -10.05 9.17
N GLY A 30 -5.01 -10.47 8.26
CA GLY A 30 -5.10 -11.83 7.74
C GLY A 30 -4.21 -12.09 6.51
N GLY A 31 -3.20 -12.94 6.66
CA GLY A 31 -2.53 -13.64 5.56
C GLY A 31 -1.53 -12.82 4.74
N THR A 32 -1.99 -12.22 3.65
CA THR A 32 -1.13 -11.64 2.59
C THR A 32 -1.07 -10.12 2.58
N SER A 33 -1.92 -9.46 3.36
CA SER A 33 -1.95 -7.99 3.39
C SER A 33 -0.75 -7.45 4.18
N ASN A 34 -0.17 -6.37 3.69
CA ASN A 34 0.95 -5.70 4.35
C ASN A 34 0.57 -4.24 4.60
N ILE A 35 0.54 -3.83 5.86
CA ILE A 35 0.39 -2.42 6.23
C ILE A 35 1.77 -1.77 6.14
N ILE A 36 1.93 -0.77 5.29
CA ILE A 36 3.22 -0.14 4.99
C ILE A 36 3.12 1.39 4.99
N LYS A 37 4.26 2.06 5.24
CA LYS A 37 4.43 3.50 5.11
C LYS A 37 5.19 3.84 3.83
N LEU A 38 4.85 4.97 3.19
CA LEU A 38 5.52 5.48 1.98
C LEU A 38 6.61 6.52 2.33
N GLY A 39 7.55 6.12 3.19
CA GLY A 39 8.59 7.00 3.72
C GLY A 39 8.12 7.85 4.90
N GLU A 40 8.89 8.90 5.20
CA GLU A 40 8.66 9.81 6.32
C GLU A 40 7.47 10.78 6.11
N PRO A 41 7.28 11.39 4.92
CA PRO A 41 6.19 12.36 4.73
C PRO A 41 4.81 11.71 4.77
N VAL A 42 3.84 12.41 5.39
CA VAL A 42 2.43 12.05 5.30
C VAL A 42 1.85 12.60 4.00
N LEU A 43 1.60 11.71 3.04
CA LEU A 43 0.99 12.06 1.76
C LEU A 43 -0.52 12.28 1.92
N ARG A 44 -1.06 13.30 1.25
CA ARG A 44 -2.52 13.45 1.09
C ARG A 44 -3.07 12.30 0.24
N SER A 45 -4.31 11.86 0.50
CA SER A 45 -4.93 10.70 -0.16
C SER A 45 -4.83 10.74 -1.70
N ALA A 46 -5.04 11.90 -2.31
CA ALA A 46 -4.91 12.09 -3.76
C ALA A 46 -3.51 11.75 -4.33
N HIS A 47 -2.44 11.92 -3.55
CA HIS A 47 -1.06 11.66 -3.96
C HIS A 47 -0.54 10.29 -3.51
N ALA A 48 -1.07 9.78 -2.39
CA ALA A 48 -0.65 8.51 -1.81
C ALA A 48 -0.84 7.35 -2.80
N GLY A 49 -1.94 7.34 -3.57
CA GLY A 49 -2.19 6.31 -4.58
C GLY A 49 -1.17 6.28 -5.71
N PHE A 50 -0.87 7.44 -6.30
CA PHE A 50 0.16 7.55 -7.34
C PHE A 50 1.54 7.12 -6.83
N ALA A 51 1.93 7.58 -5.65
CA ALA A 51 3.22 7.23 -5.04
C ALA A 51 3.31 5.72 -4.74
N ALA A 52 2.24 5.12 -4.20
CA ALA A 52 2.18 3.68 -3.96
C ALA A 52 2.34 2.88 -5.25
N LEU A 53 1.63 3.27 -6.31
CA LEU A 53 1.68 2.59 -7.61
C LEU A 53 3.09 2.67 -8.21
N ALA A 54 3.69 3.87 -8.23
CA ALA A 54 5.05 4.04 -8.73
C ALA A 54 6.06 3.17 -7.96
N ALA A 55 5.99 3.19 -6.62
CA ALA A 55 6.89 2.39 -5.78
C ALA A 55 6.76 0.88 -6.05
N VAL A 56 5.53 0.37 -6.20
CA VAL A 56 5.29 -1.05 -6.51
C VAL A 56 5.80 -1.40 -7.91
N GLN A 57 5.54 -0.57 -8.92
CA GLN A 57 5.98 -0.82 -10.29
C GLN A 57 7.52 -0.83 -10.41
N THR A 58 8.21 0.08 -9.72
CA THR A 58 9.67 0.08 -9.62
C THR A 58 10.18 -1.16 -8.89
N LYS A 59 9.54 -1.57 -7.79
CA LYS A 59 9.95 -2.77 -7.05
C LYS A 59 9.78 -4.06 -7.87
N LEU A 60 8.78 -4.10 -8.75
CA LEU A 60 8.54 -5.18 -9.70
C LEU A 60 9.46 -5.12 -10.93
N GLY A 61 10.30 -4.10 -11.07
CA GLY A 61 11.20 -3.92 -12.21
C GLY A 61 10.48 -3.60 -13.53
N ARG A 62 9.26 -3.07 -13.45
CA ARG A 62 8.47 -2.69 -14.63
C ARG A 62 8.78 -1.27 -15.08
N TRP A 63 9.20 -0.42 -14.14
CA TRP A 63 9.58 0.99 -14.32
C TRP A 63 10.96 1.24 -13.71
#